data_AF-A0A3D5T920-F1
#
_entry.id   AF-A0A3D5T920-F1
#
_cell.length_a   1.000
_cell.length_b   1.000
_cell.length_c   1.000
_cell.angle_alpha   90.00
_cell.angle_beta   90.00
_cell.angle_gamma   90.00
#
_symmetry.space_group_name_H-M   'P 1'
#
loop_
_entity.id
_entity.type
_entity.pdbx_description
1 polymer ?
#
loop_
_entity_poly.entity_id
_entity_poly.type
_entity_poly.pdbx_seq_one_letter_code
_entity_poly.pdbx_strand_id
1 'polypeptide(L)'
;MICILTIAVGFIAVHFFKMLRLYLVLMEHRISFGRFILLYLRTTFINLIIPFKLGELYRIEEIARVTKIWQVGFLSVLVDRFFDTLALLCVLLPLDLILRGGISVITIVFLVALFVIALVYLAIPASYTYLNRYLIMRKTSGRALVALRGLDIVKSWYDFTHELITGRSALIVAASFLGWGAEIITLRALSIWMHISFGLGDFASYIEAVLLKGESSLLETYTRMGAIALLILTILGYVSYLLYHRKERA
;
A
#
# COMPACT_ATOMS: atom_id res chain seq x y z
N MET A 1 21.60 -5.41 -23.58
CA MET A 1 20.87 -4.13 -23.79
C MET A 1 19.36 -4.26 -23.55
N ILE A 2 18.67 -5.21 -24.19
CA ILE A 2 17.21 -5.39 -24.05
C ILE A 2 16.79 -5.60 -22.58
N CYS A 3 17.45 -6.49 -21.83
CA CYS A 3 17.11 -6.74 -20.42
C CYS A 3 17.22 -5.50 -19.53
N ILE A 4 18.25 -4.65 -19.73
CA ILE A 4 18.45 -3.44 -18.93
C ILE A 4 17.33 -2.42 -19.19
N LEU A 5 16.95 -2.24 -20.47
CA LEU A 5 15.83 -1.37 -20.83
C LEU A 5 14.52 -1.89 -20.24
N THR A 6 14.26 -3.20 -20.32
CA THR A 6 13.08 -3.82 -19.71
C THR A 6 13.04 -3.64 -18.19
N ILE A 7 14.18 -3.75 -17.51
CA ILE A 7 14.28 -3.51 -16.06
C ILE A 7 13.96 -2.05 -15.74
N ALA A 8 14.52 -1.09 -16.48
CA ALA A 8 14.28 0.33 -16.25
C ALA A 8 12.81 0.72 -16.48
N VAL A 9 12.23 0.31 -17.61
CA VAL A 9 10.82 0.55 -17.94
C VAL A 9 9.90 -0.16 -16.94
N GLY A 10 10.21 -1.41 -16.59
CA GLY A 10 9.47 -2.20 -15.62
C GLY A 10 9.48 -1.54 -14.24
N PHE A 11 10.62 -1.06 -13.78
CA PHE A 11 10.74 -0.34 -12.51
C PHE A 11 9.87 0.93 -12.48
N ILE A 12 9.89 1.73 -13.56
CA ILE A 12 9.03 2.90 -13.69
C ILE A 12 7.55 2.49 -13.67
N ALA A 13 7.17 1.43 -14.38
CA ALA A 13 5.81 0.93 -14.41
C ALA A 13 5.33 0.47 -13.02
N VAL A 14 6.16 -0.28 -12.28
CA VAL A 14 5.87 -0.71 -10.89
C VAL A 14 5.56 0.50 -10.02
N HIS A 15 6.45 1.49 -10.02
CA HIS A 15 6.26 2.68 -9.19
C HIS A 15 5.12 3.56 -9.66
N PHE A 16 4.85 3.61 -10.96
CA PHE A 16 3.70 4.32 -11.51
C PHE A 16 2.38 3.72 -11.02
N PHE A 17 2.22 2.39 -11.08
CA PHE A 17 0.99 1.74 -10.62
C PHE A 17 0.81 1.81 -9.09
N LYS A 18 1.90 1.66 -8.31
CA LYS A 18 1.88 1.86 -6.86
C LYS A 18 1.51 3.30 -6.50
N MET A 19 2.03 4.29 -7.23
CA MET A 19 1.69 5.70 -7.08
C MET A 19 0.24 5.98 -7.46
N LEU A 20 -0.22 5.48 -8.62
CA LEU A 20 -1.58 5.65 -9.10
C LEU A 20 -2.60 5.10 -8.10
N ARG A 21 -2.32 3.93 -7.52
CA ARG A 21 -3.17 3.35 -6.48
C ARG A 21 -3.31 4.27 -5.28
N LEU A 22 -2.19 4.76 -4.73
CA LEU A 22 -2.23 5.70 -3.62
C LEU A 22 -2.95 7.00 -4.01
N TYR A 23 -2.80 7.46 -5.25
CA TYR A 23 -3.46 8.66 -5.75
C TYR A 23 -4.97 8.48 -5.76
N LEU A 24 -5.47 7.33 -6.22
CA LEU A 24 -6.90 7.00 -6.23
C LEU A 24 -7.48 6.99 -4.81
N VAL A 25 -6.73 6.47 -3.84
CA VAL A 25 -7.14 6.50 -2.43
C VAL A 25 -7.21 7.94 -1.90
N LEU A 26 -6.23 8.79 -2.22
CA LEU A 26 -6.16 10.16 -1.70
C LEU A 26 -6.84 11.23 -2.57
N MET A 27 -7.53 10.84 -3.64
CA MET A 27 -8.07 11.76 -4.66
C MET A 27 -9.04 12.79 -4.08
N GLU A 28 -9.85 12.41 -3.09
CA GLU A 28 -10.81 13.31 -2.43
C GLU A 28 -10.18 14.46 -1.65
N HIS A 29 -8.93 14.29 -1.20
CA HIS A 29 -8.23 15.31 -0.42
C HIS A 29 -7.57 16.40 -1.27
N ARG A 30 -7.80 16.39 -2.59
CA ARG A 30 -7.38 17.44 -3.55
C ARG A 30 -5.93 17.90 -3.39
N ILE A 31 -5.03 16.96 -3.08
CA ILE A 31 -3.59 17.24 -3.03
C ILE A 31 -3.14 17.57 -4.46
N SER A 32 -2.43 18.68 -4.66
CA SER A 32 -1.93 19.03 -5.99
C SER A 32 -0.99 17.94 -6.51
N PHE A 33 -1.12 17.62 -7.80
CA PHE A 33 -0.42 16.47 -8.40
C PHE A 33 1.09 16.49 -8.18
N GLY A 34 1.74 17.64 -8.32
CA GLY A 34 3.18 17.78 -8.05
C GLY A 34 3.56 17.52 -6.58
N ARG A 35 2.75 18.01 -5.62
CA ARG A 35 2.97 17.71 -4.19
C ARG A 35 2.73 16.24 -3.87
N PHE A 36 1.75 15.63 -4.54
CA PHE A 36 1.48 14.20 -4.41
C PHE A 36 2.65 13.34 -4.91
N ILE A 37 3.23 13.67 -6.07
CA ILE A 37 4.42 12.97 -6.59
C ILE A 37 5.58 13.06 -5.58
N LEU A 38 5.87 14.25 -5.04
CA LEU A 38 6.92 14.42 -4.05
C LEU A 38 6.66 13.64 -2.75
N LEU A 39 5.41 13.64 -2.29
CA LEU A 39 4.98 12.86 -1.14
C LEU A 39 5.23 11.37 -1.38
N TYR A 40 4.83 10.85 -2.54
CA TYR A 40 5.06 9.45 -2.91
C TYR A 40 6.55 9.11 -2.99
N LEU A 41 7.36 9.91 -3.70
CA LEU A 41 8.79 9.65 -3.87
C LEU A 41 9.52 9.64 -2.53
N ARG A 42 9.28 10.63 -1.68
CA ARG A 42 9.92 10.72 -0.35
C ARG A 42 9.53 9.56 0.55
N THR A 43 8.23 9.24 0.64
CA THR A 43 7.76 8.15 1.50
C THR A 43 8.26 6.78 1.02
N THR A 44 8.30 6.56 -0.30
CA THR A 44 8.82 5.33 -0.89
C THR A 44 10.33 5.19 -0.68
N PHE A 45 11.09 6.27 -0.85
CA PHE A 45 12.53 6.28 -0.60
C PHE A 45 12.87 5.95 0.86
N ILE A 46 12.16 6.57 1.81
CA ILE A 46 12.34 6.29 3.24
C ILE A 46 11.94 4.84 3.57
N ASN A 47 10.87 4.32 2.96
CA ASN A 47 10.46 2.92 3.16
C ASN A 47 11.47 1.90 2.64
N LEU A 48 12.29 2.24 1.63
CA LEU A 48 13.40 1.37 1.19
C LEU A 48 14.59 1.40 2.15
N ILE A 49 14.84 2.52 2.82
CA ILE A 49 15.99 2.68 3.72
C ILE A 49 15.70 2.10 5.10
N ILE A 50 14.49 2.36 5.63
CA ILE A 50 14.17 2.00 7.00
C ILE A 50 13.66 0.54 7.04
N PRO A 51 14.36 -0.37 7.74
CA PRO A 51 13.93 -1.76 7.87
C PRO A 51 12.68 -1.90 8.76
N PHE A 52 12.10 -3.10 8.80
CA PHE A 52 10.96 -3.47 9.65
C PHE A 52 9.64 -2.72 9.38
N LYS A 53 9.42 -2.25 8.14
CA LYS A 53 8.18 -1.54 7.73
C LYS A 53 7.89 -0.25 8.52
N LEU A 54 8.86 0.28 9.27
CA LEU A 54 8.73 1.58 9.95
C LEU A 54 8.53 2.73 8.95
N GLY A 55 8.92 2.56 7.69
CA GLY A 55 8.62 3.51 6.62
C GLY A 55 7.12 3.71 6.37
N GLU A 56 6.26 2.75 6.72
CA GLU A 56 4.80 2.93 6.65
C GLU A 56 4.29 3.90 7.72
N LEU A 57 4.89 3.92 8.92
CA LEU A 57 4.56 4.92 9.95
C LEU A 57 4.95 6.33 9.49
N TYR A 58 6.11 6.46 8.84
CA TYR A 58 6.52 7.72 8.22
C TYR A 58 5.54 8.17 7.14
N ARG A 59 5.06 7.24 6.30
CA ARG A 59 4.06 7.54 5.28
C ARG A 59 2.73 8.02 5.87
N ILE A 60 2.27 7.39 6.96
CA ILE A 60 1.06 7.81 7.70
C ILE A 60 1.21 9.24 8.20
N GLU A 61 2.32 9.54 8.89
CA GLU A 61 2.57 10.86 9.46
C GLU A 61 2.64 11.94 8.37
N GLU A 62 3.31 11.65 7.26
CA GLU A 62 3.48 12.63 6.20
C GLU A 62 2.18 12.90 5.42
N ILE A 63 1.37 11.86 5.17
CA ILE A 63 0.03 12.04 4.60
C ILE A 63 -0.85 12.84 5.57
N ALA A 64 -0.82 12.51 6.87
CA ALA A 64 -1.55 13.25 7.90
C ALA A 64 -1.12 14.72 7.96
N ARG A 65 0.17 15.01 7.80
CA ARG A 65 0.71 16.38 7.75
C ARG A 65 0.24 17.16 6.54
N VAL A 66 0.29 16.55 5.35
CA VAL A 66 -0.15 17.20 4.10
C VAL A 66 -1.66 17.47 4.09
N THR A 67 -2.44 16.53 4.62
CA THR A 67 -3.91 16.61 4.65
C THR A 67 -4.46 17.31 5.89
N LYS A 68 -3.61 17.55 6.90
CA LYS A 68 -3.92 18.07 8.25
C LYS A 68 -4.90 17.21 9.06
N ILE A 69 -5.13 15.96 8.66
CA ILE A 69 -6.09 15.06 9.30
C ILE A 69 -5.41 13.71 9.52
N TRP A 70 -5.25 13.31 10.79
CA TRP A 70 -4.58 12.05 11.15
C TRP A 70 -5.31 10.81 10.63
N GLN A 71 -6.65 10.84 10.65
CA GLN A 71 -7.50 9.75 10.14
C GLN A 71 -7.19 9.44 8.67
N VAL A 72 -6.94 10.47 7.86
CA VAL A 72 -6.59 10.33 6.44
C VAL A 72 -5.27 9.60 6.29
N GLY A 73 -4.25 9.98 7.05
CA GLY A 73 -2.94 9.32 7.03
C GLY A 73 -3.05 7.83 7.34
N PHE A 74 -3.72 7.48 8.44
CA PHE A 74 -3.83 6.09 8.87
C PHE A 74 -4.71 5.25 7.92
N LEU A 75 -5.93 5.71 7.64
CA LEU A 75 -6.90 4.92 6.88
C LEU A 75 -6.53 4.81 5.40
N SER A 76 -5.91 5.84 4.80
CA SER A 76 -5.44 5.73 3.42
C SER A 76 -4.34 4.67 3.24
N VAL A 77 -3.39 4.60 4.19
CA VAL A 77 -2.35 3.57 4.17
C VAL A 77 -2.96 2.19 4.43
N LEU A 78 -3.88 2.07 5.38
CA LEU A 78 -4.57 0.80 5.65
C LEU A 78 -5.32 0.28 4.41
N VAL A 79 -6.07 1.15 3.73
CA VAL A 79 -6.80 0.81 2.50
C VAL A 79 -5.83 0.46 1.37
N ASP A 80 -4.76 1.22 1.18
CA ASP A 80 -3.71 0.92 0.19
C ASP A 80 -3.09 -0.46 0.44
N ARG A 81 -2.75 -0.79 1.70
CA ARG A 81 -2.19 -2.09 2.09
C ARG A 81 -3.20 -3.23 1.92
N PHE A 82 -4.48 -3.00 2.19
CA PHE A 82 -5.55 -3.99 2.00
C PHE A 82 -5.62 -4.43 0.53
N PHE A 83 -5.71 -3.49 -0.40
CA PHE A 83 -5.80 -3.81 -1.83
C PHE A 83 -4.50 -4.37 -2.42
N ASP A 84 -3.35 -3.89 -1.94
CA ASP A 84 -2.04 -4.42 -2.31
C ASP A 84 -1.90 -5.91 -1.93
N THR A 85 -2.30 -6.24 -0.70
CA THR A 85 -2.24 -7.60 -0.16
C THR A 85 -3.30 -8.49 -0.81
N LEU A 86 -4.48 -7.95 -1.13
CA LEU A 86 -5.53 -8.69 -1.84
C LEU A 86 -5.05 -9.14 -3.22
N ALA A 87 -4.46 -8.23 -4.00
CA ALA A 87 -3.91 -8.58 -5.30
C ALA A 87 -2.75 -9.58 -5.19
N LEU A 88 -1.88 -9.41 -4.19
CA LEU A 88 -0.81 -10.36 -3.92
C LEU A 88 -1.34 -11.75 -3.58
N LEU A 89 -2.37 -11.87 -2.74
CA LEU A 89 -2.98 -13.16 -2.39
C LEU A 89 -3.61 -13.87 -3.59
N CYS A 90 -4.21 -13.12 -4.52
CA CYS A 90 -4.72 -13.68 -5.77
C CYS A 90 -3.61 -14.31 -6.63
N VAL A 91 -2.36 -13.88 -6.46
CA VAL A 91 -1.18 -14.49 -7.09
C VAL A 91 -0.64 -15.63 -6.23
N LEU A 92 -0.44 -15.42 -4.92
CA LEU A 92 0.19 -16.40 -4.03
C LEU A 92 -0.64 -17.67 -3.84
N LEU A 93 -1.96 -17.56 -3.69
CA LEU A 93 -2.83 -18.72 -3.39
C LEU A 93 -2.77 -19.79 -4.49
N PRO A 94 -2.96 -19.48 -5.78
CA PRO A 94 -2.79 -20.47 -6.84
C PRO A 94 -1.36 -21.03 -6.90
N LEU A 95 -0.34 -20.19 -6.66
CA LEU A 95 1.05 -20.62 -6.71
C LEU A 95 1.40 -21.62 -5.61
N ASP A 96 0.99 -21.35 -4.38
CA ASP A 96 1.19 -22.25 -3.24
C ASP A 96 0.48 -23.59 -3.46
N LEU A 97 -0.78 -23.56 -3.93
CA LEU A 97 -1.57 -24.77 -4.15
C LEU A 97 -1.05 -25.64 -5.32
N ILE A 98 -0.68 -25.03 -6.44
CA ILE A 98 -0.27 -25.75 -7.65
C ILE A 98 1.17 -26.26 -7.54
N LEU A 99 2.09 -25.45 -7.00
CA LEU A 99 3.53 -25.74 -7.05
C LEU A 99 4.08 -26.38 -5.78
N ARG A 100 3.58 -25.96 -4.60
CA ARG A 100 4.07 -26.45 -3.30
C ARG A 100 3.20 -27.56 -2.71
N GLY A 101 1.99 -27.77 -3.26
CA GLY A 101 1.02 -28.74 -2.74
C GLY A 101 0.48 -28.37 -1.35
N GLY A 102 0.65 -27.12 -0.92
CA GLY A 102 0.27 -26.64 0.41
C GLY A 102 0.41 -25.12 0.53
N ILE A 103 -0.28 -24.52 1.51
CA ILE A 103 -0.31 -23.07 1.70
C ILE A 103 0.85 -22.64 2.60
N SER A 104 1.64 -21.65 2.17
CA SER A 104 2.73 -21.11 2.99
C SER A 104 2.20 -20.35 4.21
N VAL A 105 3.00 -20.30 5.28
CA VAL A 105 2.65 -19.57 6.51
C VAL A 105 2.35 -18.09 6.22
N ILE A 106 3.10 -17.47 5.30
CA ILE A 106 2.89 -16.07 4.91
C ILE A 106 1.53 -15.87 4.23
N THR A 107 1.17 -16.74 3.28
CA THR A 107 -0.13 -16.71 2.62
C THR A 107 -1.25 -16.86 3.64
N ILE A 108 -1.11 -17.75 4.63
CA ILE A 108 -2.08 -17.90 5.74
C ILE A 108 -2.17 -16.62 6.56
N VAL A 109 -1.04 -16.03 6.96
CA VAL A 109 -1.02 -14.78 7.77
C VAL A 109 -1.72 -13.64 7.02
N PHE A 110 -1.46 -13.47 5.73
CA PHE A 110 -2.15 -12.46 4.91
C PHE A 110 -3.64 -12.75 4.75
N LEU A 111 -4.02 -14.01 4.55
CA LEU A 111 -5.42 -14.40 4.43
C LEU A 111 -6.18 -14.12 5.74
N VAL A 112 -5.62 -14.50 6.89
CA VAL A 112 -6.20 -14.21 8.20
C VAL A 112 -6.28 -12.70 8.44
N ALA A 113 -5.22 -11.95 8.14
CA ALA A 113 -5.21 -10.50 8.32
C ALA A 113 -6.29 -9.81 7.47
N LEU A 114 -6.40 -10.14 6.18
CA LEU A 114 -7.46 -9.59 5.32
C LEU A 114 -8.85 -10.04 5.76
N PHE A 115 -9.01 -11.30 6.18
CA PHE A 115 -10.28 -11.81 6.68
C PHE A 115 -10.73 -11.06 7.94
N VAL A 116 -9.83 -10.82 8.89
CA VAL A 116 -10.12 -10.04 10.10
C VAL A 116 -10.49 -8.60 9.74
N ILE A 117 -9.72 -7.93 8.86
CA ILE A 117 -10.03 -6.56 8.43
C ILE A 117 -11.41 -6.50 7.75
N ALA A 118 -11.70 -7.44 6.85
CA ALA A 118 -12.99 -7.51 6.16
C ALA A 118 -14.15 -7.79 7.12
N LEU A 119 -13.96 -8.71 8.07
CA LEU A 119 -14.96 -9.03 9.08
C LEU A 119 -15.26 -7.82 9.97
N VAL A 120 -14.22 -7.12 10.45
CA VAL A 120 -14.38 -5.90 11.23
C VAL A 120 -15.12 -4.84 10.42
N TYR A 121 -14.73 -4.61 9.16
CA TYR A 121 -15.38 -3.65 8.28
C TYR A 121 -16.87 -3.96 8.08
N LEU A 122 -17.22 -5.23 7.79
CA LEU A 122 -18.60 -5.67 7.58
C LEU A 122 -19.43 -5.65 8.88
N ALA A 123 -18.81 -5.87 10.04
CA ALA A 123 -19.50 -5.91 11.33
C ALA A 123 -19.87 -4.52 11.86
N ILE A 124 -19.14 -3.46 11.49
CA ILE A 124 -19.34 -2.11 12.05
C ILE A 124 -20.76 -1.57 11.83
N PRO A 125 -21.37 -1.58 10.62
CA PRO A 125 -22.70 -1.02 10.40
C PRO A 125 -23.80 -1.67 11.25
N ALA A 126 -23.80 -3.01 11.31
CA ALA A 126 -24.77 -3.76 12.11
C ALA A 126 -24.56 -3.53 13.61
N SER A 127 -23.30 -3.55 14.06
CA SER A 127 -22.94 -3.33 15.46
C SER A 127 -23.29 -1.92 15.92
N TYR A 128 -23.02 -0.90 15.09
CA TYR A 128 -23.36 0.49 15.37
C TYR A 128 -24.87 0.67 15.56
N THR A 129 -25.68 0.22 14.60
CA THR A 129 -27.15 0.36 14.67
C THR A 129 -27.73 -0.35 15.90
N TYR A 130 -27.28 -1.57 16.19
CA TYR A 130 -27.75 -2.34 17.34
C TYR A 130 -27.35 -1.69 18.67
N LEU A 131 -26.07 -1.39 18.85
CA LEU A 131 -25.55 -0.86 20.12
C LEU A 131 -26.07 0.56 20.39
N ASN A 132 -26.16 1.40 19.36
CA ASN A 132 -26.72 2.75 19.50
C ASN A 132 -28.18 2.69 19.98
N ARG A 133 -29.01 1.87 19.33
CA ARG A 133 -30.41 1.65 19.76
C ARG A 133 -30.51 1.10 21.19
N TYR A 134 -29.68 0.10 21.52
CA TYR A 134 -29.69 -0.53 22.84
C TYR A 134 -29.30 0.47 23.96
N LEU A 135 -28.24 1.25 23.76
CA LEU A 135 -27.74 2.19 24.76
C LEU A 135 -28.74 3.32 25.00
N ILE A 136 -29.34 3.90 23.96
CA ILE A 136 -30.34 4.96 24.08
C ILE A 136 -31.60 4.45 24.81
N MET A 137 -32.11 3.27 24.43
CA MET A 137 -33.38 2.78 24.97
C MET A 137 -33.28 2.21 26.39
N ARG A 138 -32.11 1.69 26.82
CA ARG A 138 -32.01 0.90 28.06
C ARG A 138 -31.07 1.45 29.12
N LYS A 139 -30.29 2.51 28.86
CA LYS A 139 -29.27 3.00 29.81
C LYS A 139 -29.23 4.53 29.87
N THR A 140 -29.51 5.10 31.05
CA THR A 140 -29.38 6.54 31.35
C THR A 140 -28.13 6.88 32.17
N SER A 141 -27.09 6.04 32.10
CA SER A 141 -25.85 6.23 32.87
C SER A 141 -24.81 7.06 32.10
N GLY A 142 -23.97 7.84 32.80
CA GLY A 142 -22.85 8.55 32.19
C GLY A 142 -21.87 7.66 31.41
N ARG A 143 -21.74 6.38 31.80
CA ARG A 143 -20.94 5.38 31.07
C ARG A 143 -21.54 5.02 29.70
N ALA A 144 -22.86 4.99 29.59
CA ALA A 144 -23.54 4.75 28.32
C ALA A 144 -23.33 5.91 27.35
N LEU A 145 -23.29 7.16 27.85
CA LEU A 145 -22.97 8.33 27.03
C LEU A 145 -21.53 8.26 26.48
N VAL A 146 -20.56 7.83 27.29
CA VAL A 146 -19.17 7.63 26.84
C VAL A 146 -19.09 6.52 25.77
N ALA A 147 -19.79 5.41 25.96
CA ALA A 147 -19.86 4.34 24.96
C ALA A 147 -20.47 4.83 23.64
N LEU A 148 -21.51 5.68 23.70
CA LEU A 148 -22.16 6.24 22.53
C LEU A 148 -21.22 7.18 21.75
N ARG A 149 -20.49 8.05 22.45
CA ARG A 149 -19.42 8.87 21.83
C ARG A 149 -18.34 8.02 21.17
N GLY A 150 -17.97 6.89 21.78
CA GLY A 150 -17.04 5.93 21.18
C GLY A 150 -17.58 5.32 19.88
N LEU A 151 -18.86 4.95 19.86
CA LEU A 151 -19.52 4.43 18.66
C LEU A 151 -19.57 5.47 17.53
N ASP A 152 -19.80 6.74 17.84
CA ASP A 152 -19.80 7.82 16.85
C ASP A 152 -18.41 7.99 16.21
N ILE A 153 -17.33 7.87 16.99
CA ILE A 153 -15.96 7.90 16.45
C ILE A 153 -15.74 6.71 15.51
N VAL A 154 -16.12 5.49 15.92
CA VAL A 154 -15.98 4.30 15.07
C VAL A 154 -16.79 4.44 13.78
N LYS A 155 -18.01 4.97 13.86
CA LYS A 155 -18.86 5.23 12.69
C LYS A 155 -18.24 6.25 11.75
N SER A 156 -17.68 7.34 12.29
CA SER A 156 -16.96 8.35 11.51
C SER A 156 -15.77 7.74 10.76
N TRP A 157 -14.99 6.86 11.39
CA TRP A 157 -13.88 6.16 10.74
C TRP A 157 -14.35 5.19 9.65
N TYR A 158 -15.47 4.50 9.89
CA TYR A 158 -16.08 3.62 8.91
C TYR A 158 -16.59 4.39 7.68
N ASP A 159 -17.33 5.48 7.89
CA ASP A 159 -17.89 6.30 6.82
C ASP A 159 -16.78 6.87 5.95
N PHE A 160 -15.74 7.40 6.60
CA PHE A 160 -14.55 7.87 5.89
C PHE A 160 -13.89 6.76 5.07
N THR A 161 -13.71 5.56 5.64
CA THR A 161 -13.13 4.42 4.92
C THR A 161 -14.02 3.99 3.75
N HIS A 162 -15.34 4.03 3.92
CA HIS A 162 -16.31 3.71 2.90
C HIS A 162 -16.24 4.72 1.74
N GLU A 163 -16.12 6.01 2.02
CA GLU A 163 -15.93 7.06 1.01
C GLU A 163 -14.63 6.87 0.21
N LEU A 164 -13.50 6.55 0.89
CA LEU A 164 -12.22 6.27 0.22
C LEU A 164 -12.29 5.15 -0.83
N ILE A 165 -13.16 4.15 -0.61
CA ILE A 165 -13.25 2.94 -1.45
C ILE A 165 -14.36 3.05 -2.50
N THR A 166 -15.45 3.76 -2.18
CA THR A 166 -16.65 3.81 -3.01
C THR A 166 -16.37 4.50 -4.35
N GLY A 167 -16.81 3.87 -5.45
CA GLY A 167 -16.61 4.38 -6.81
C GLY A 167 -15.18 4.24 -7.37
N ARG A 168 -14.18 3.86 -6.55
CA ARG A 168 -12.78 3.72 -6.99
C ARG A 168 -12.17 2.35 -6.76
N SER A 169 -12.84 1.48 -5.99
CA SER A 169 -12.36 0.14 -5.62
C SER A 169 -11.85 -0.67 -6.83
N ALA A 170 -12.59 -0.70 -7.93
CA ALA A 170 -12.19 -1.42 -9.14
C ALA A 170 -10.86 -0.90 -9.73
N LEU A 171 -10.66 0.43 -9.75
CA LEU A 171 -9.43 1.05 -10.25
C LEU A 171 -8.25 0.80 -9.31
N ILE A 172 -8.48 0.82 -7.99
CA ILE A 172 -7.46 0.52 -6.97
C ILE A 172 -7.02 -0.95 -7.07
N VAL A 173 -7.97 -1.87 -7.27
CA VAL A 173 -7.70 -3.30 -7.52
C VAL A 173 -6.92 -3.47 -8.83
N ALA A 174 -7.38 -2.86 -9.93
CA ALA A 174 -6.70 -2.95 -11.22
C ALA A 174 -5.26 -2.42 -11.16
N ALA A 175 -5.05 -1.26 -10.53
CA ALA A 175 -3.71 -0.71 -10.31
C ALA A 175 -2.84 -1.65 -9.46
N SER A 176 -3.42 -2.36 -8.48
CA SER A 176 -2.69 -3.35 -7.68
C SER A 176 -2.23 -4.55 -8.51
N PHE A 177 -3.11 -5.12 -9.35
CA PHE A 177 -2.75 -6.22 -10.24
C PHE A 177 -1.71 -5.80 -11.28
N LEU A 178 -1.85 -4.62 -11.87
CA LEU A 178 -0.88 -4.09 -12.83
C LEU A 178 0.47 -3.81 -12.18
N GLY A 179 0.49 -3.31 -10.94
CA GLY A 179 1.70 -3.13 -10.15
C GLY A 179 2.45 -4.43 -9.91
N TRP A 180 1.74 -5.47 -9.45
CA TRP A 180 2.32 -6.80 -9.25
C TRP A 180 2.77 -7.45 -10.57
N GLY A 181 1.97 -7.33 -11.63
CA GLY A 181 2.34 -7.85 -12.95
C GLY A 181 3.62 -7.20 -13.49
N ALA A 182 3.74 -5.87 -13.38
CA ALA A 182 4.97 -5.16 -13.73
C ALA A 182 6.16 -5.60 -12.87
N GLU A 183 5.94 -5.87 -11.57
CA GLU A 183 6.98 -6.30 -10.65
C GLU A 183 7.51 -7.69 -11.01
N ILE A 184 6.62 -8.64 -11.29
CA ILE A 184 6.98 -9.99 -11.76
C ILE A 184 7.77 -9.93 -13.07
N ILE A 185 7.33 -9.12 -14.04
CA ILE A 185 8.04 -8.95 -15.32
C ILE A 185 9.44 -8.38 -15.08
N THR A 186 9.56 -7.38 -14.21
CA THR A 186 10.83 -6.73 -13.87
C THR A 186 11.79 -7.70 -13.18
N LEU A 187 11.29 -8.48 -12.21
CA LEU A 187 12.07 -9.50 -11.49
C LEU A 187 12.54 -10.61 -12.45
N ARG A 188 11.68 -11.05 -13.36
CA ARG A 188 12.04 -12.03 -14.39
C ARG A 188 13.14 -11.51 -15.31
N ALA A 189 13.04 -10.25 -15.75
CA ALA A 189 14.07 -9.61 -16.57
C ALA A 189 15.39 -9.46 -15.81
N LEU A 190 15.34 -9.12 -14.52
CA LEU A 190 16.52 -9.05 -13.66
C LEU A 190 17.17 -10.43 -13.48
N SER A 191 16.37 -11.48 -13.29
CA SER A 191 16.90 -12.83 -13.16
C SER A 191 17.62 -13.32 -14.40
N ILE A 192 17.07 -13.03 -15.58
CA ILE A 192 17.73 -13.33 -16.86
C ILE A 192 19.06 -12.58 -16.97
N TRP A 193 19.09 -11.31 -16.54
CA TRP A 193 20.31 -10.51 -16.54
C TRP A 193 21.38 -11.02 -15.56
N MET A 194 20.97 -11.53 -14.40
CA MET A 194 21.86 -12.11 -13.38
C MET A 194 22.22 -13.59 -13.65
N HIS A 195 21.69 -14.20 -14.71
CA HIS A 195 21.83 -15.64 -14.99
C HIS A 195 21.36 -16.55 -13.84
N ILE A 196 20.35 -16.11 -13.09
CA ILE A 196 19.71 -16.88 -12.01
C ILE A 196 18.45 -17.54 -12.58
N SER A 197 18.13 -18.76 -12.15
CA SER A 197 16.83 -19.38 -12.43
C SER A 197 15.76 -18.69 -11.58
N PHE A 198 14.75 -18.11 -12.22
CA PHE A 198 13.59 -17.54 -11.53
C PHE A 198 12.31 -18.11 -12.10
N GLY A 199 11.83 -19.13 -11.40
CA GLY A 199 10.51 -19.70 -11.58
C GLY A 199 9.50 -19.10 -10.61
N LEU A 200 8.28 -19.62 -10.71
CA LEU A 200 7.17 -19.22 -9.82
C LEU A 200 7.41 -19.62 -8.36
N GLY A 201 8.15 -20.70 -8.10
CA GLY A 201 8.56 -21.10 -6.75
C GLY A 201 9.54 -20.12 -6.10
N ASP A 202 10.44 -19.54 -6.90
CA ASP A 202 11.41 -18.53 -6.46
C ASP A 202 10.74 -17.19 -6.16
N PHE A 203 9.63 -16.87 -6.84
CA PHE A 203 8.81 -15.70 -6.51
C PHE A 203 8.21 -15.81 -5.10
N ALA A 204 7.68 -16.98 -4.73
CA ALA A 204 7.16 -17.19 -3.38
C ALA A 204 8.27 -17.05 -2.32
N SER A 205 9.47 -17.60 -2.60
CA SER A 205 10.65 -17.44 -1.74
C SER A 205 11.15 -15.98 -1.68
N TYR A 206 11.03 -15.22 -2.78
CA TYR A 206 11.33 -13.79 -2.81
C TYR A 206 10.38 -13.00 -1.90
N ILE A 207 9.07 -13.24 -1.97
CA ILE A 207 8.09 -12.59 -1.10
C ILE A 207 8.37 -12.92 0.37
N GLU A 208 8.75 -14.17 0.66
CA GLU A 208 9.17 -14.60 1.99
C GLU A 208 10.42 -13.86 2.47
N ALA A 209 11.43 -13.71 1.61
CA ALA A 209 12.63 -12.96 1.92
C ALA A 209 12.35 -11.46 2.18
N VAL A 210 11.46 -10.84 1.39
CA VAL A 210 11.03 -9.43 1.58
C VAL A 210 10.40 -9.23 2.96
N LEU A 211 9.66 -10.22 3.48
CA LEU A 211 8.89 -10.10 4.72
C LEU A 211 9.67 -10.52 5.96
N LEU A 212 10.47 -11.58 5.89
CA LEU A 212 11.18 -12.18 7.03
C LEU A 212 12.67 -11.78 7.10
N LYS A 213 13.11 -10.81 6.27
CA LYS A 213 14.52 -10.41 6.13
C LYS A 213 15.40 -11.61 5.73
N GLY A 214 14.95 -12.34 4.71
CA GLY A 214 15.72 -13.44 4.12
C GLY A 214 16.81 -12.93 3.18
N GLU A 215 17.86 -13.72 3.01
CA GLU A 215 18.93 -13.43 2.06
C GLU A 215 18.52 -13.93 0.67
N SER A 216 18.31 -12.99 -0.25
CA SER A 216 18.09 -13.28 -1.68
C SER A 216 18.95 -12.31 -2.47
N SER A 217 19.84 -12.85 -3.31
CA SER A 217 20.68 -12.04 -4.20
C SER A 217 19.86 -11.21 -5.19
N LEU A 218 18.67 -11.71 -5.59
CA LEU A 218 17.69 -10.97 -6.39
C LEU A 218 17.09 -9.81 -5.60
N LEU A 219 16.69 -10.04 -4.34
CA LEU A 219 16.15 -8.99 -3.47
C LEU A 219 17.17 -7.89 -3.20
N GLU A 220 18.42 -8.27 -2.91
CA GLU A 220 19.48 -7.32 -2.60
C GLU A 220 19.82 -6.45 -3.82
N THR A 221 19.90 -7.06 -5.02
CA THR A 221 20.13 -6.33 -6.28
C THR A 221 18.96 -5.43 -6.63
N TYR A 222 17.72 -5.94 -6.56
CA TYR A 222 16.51 -5.16 -6.85
C TYR A 222 16.37 -3.96 -5.91
N THR A 223 16.62 -4.16 -4.61
CA THR A 223 16.53 -3.10 -3.60
C THR A 223 17.62 -2.04 -3.80
N ARG A 224 18.87 -2.45 -4.09
CA ARG A 224 19.97 -1.51 -4.38
C ARG A 224 19.70 -0.66 -5.62
N MET A 225 19.30 -1.29 -6.73
CA MET A 225 18.93 -0.58 -7.96
C MET A 225 17.76 0.37 -7.72
N GLY A 226 16.74 -0.09 -6.99
CA GLY A 226 15.56 0.71 -6.67
C GLY A 226 15.87 1.91 -5.77
N ALA A 227 16.75 1.75 -4.77
CA ALA A 227 17.18 2.84 -3.91
C ALA A 227 17.92 3.93 -4.70
N ILE A 228 18.83 3.56 -5.61
CA ILE A 228 19.55 4.52 -6.47
C ILE A 228 18.56 5.24 -7.40
N ALA A 229 17.67 4.49 -8.06
CA ALA A 229 16.70 5.06 -8.98
C ALA A 229 15.74 6.03 -8.27
N LEU A 230 15.20 5.67 -7.09
CA LEU A 230 14.34 6.54 -6.31
C LEU A 230 15.07 7.76 -5.74
N LEU A 231 16.34 7.63 -5.36
CA LEU A 231 17.15 8.78 -4.94
C LEU A 231 17.24 9.81 -6.07
N ILE A 232 17.60 9.36 -7.28
CA ILE A 232 17.69 10.23 -8.46
C ILE A 232 16.34 10.88 -8.75
N LEU A 233 15.25 10.10 -8.77
CA LEU A 233 13.91 10.62 -9.02
C LEU A 233 13.45 11.61 -7.96
N THR A 234 13.81 11.39 -6.69
CA THR A 234 13.48 12.29 -5.57
C THR A 234 14.20 13.62 -5.71
N ILE A 235 15.50 13.60 -6.03
CA ILE A 235 16.30 14.81 -6.27
C ILE A 235 15.73 15.59 -7.47
N LEU A 236 15.50 14.91 -8.60
CA LEU A 236 14.93 15.52 -9.80
C LEU A 236 13.56 16.13 -9.52
N GLY A 237 12.67 15.40 -8.83
CA GLY A 237 11.35 15.89 -8.45
C GLY A 237 11.42 17.16 -7.61
N TYR A 238 12.34 17.21 -6.63
CA TYR A 238 12.51 18.38 -5.77
C TYR A 238 13.03 19.60 -6.54
N VAL A 239 14.03 19.40 -7.41
CA VAL A 239 14.57 20.45 -8.28
C VAL A 239 13.48 20.99 -9.21
N SER A 240 12.74 20.12 -9.89
CA SER A 240 11.62 20.52 -10.76
C SER A 240 10.55 21.32 -10.01
N TYR A 241 10.21 20.90 -8.78
CA TYR A 241 9.23 21.60 -7.95
C TYR A 241 9.70 23.01 -7.56
N LEU A 242 10.97 23.17 -7.18
CA LEU A 242 11.56 24.47 -6.87
C LEU A 242 11.60 25.39 -8.08
N LEU A 243 11.98 24.88 -9.25
CA LEU A 243 12.02 25.65 -10.49
C LEU A 243 10.63 26.13 -10.93
N TYR A 244 9.62 25.25 -10.82
CA TYR A 244 8.24 25.58 -11.16
C TYR A 244 7.69 26.71 -10.26
N HIS A 245 7.86 26.62 -8.94
CA HIS A 245 7.41 27.67 -8.02
C HIS A 245 8.26 28.95 -8.05
N ARG A 246 9.51 28.89 -8.52
CA ARG A 246 10.31 30.09 -8.77
C ARG A 246 9.78 30.87 -9.98
N LYS A 247 9.24 30.17 -10.99
CA LYS A 247 8.66 30.77 -12.19
C LYS A 247 7.28 31.40 -11.96
N GLU A 248 6.52 30.94 -10.97
CA GLU A 248 5.23 31.56 -10.57
C GLU A 248 5.40 32.85 -9.72
N ARG A 249 6.60 33.10 -9.17
CA ARG A 249 6.88 34.31 -8.36
C ARG A 249 7.63 35.41 -9.11
N ALA A 250 8.04 35.15 -10.36
CA ALA A 250 8.73 36.09 -11.24
C ALA A 250 7.75 36.62 -12.29
#